data_AF-A0A7K3Z2J6-F1
#
_entry.id   AF-A0A7K3Z2J6-F1
#
_cell.length_a   1.000
_cell.length_b   1.000
_cell.length_c   1.000
_cell.angle_alpha   90.00
_cell.angle_beta   90.00
_cell.angle_gamma   90.00
#
_symmetry.space_group_name_H-M   'P 1'
#
loop_
_entity.id
_entity.type
_entity.pdbx_description
1 polymer ?
#
loop_
_entity_poly.entity_id
_entity_poly.type
_entity_poly.pdbx_seq_one_letter_code
_entity_poly.pdbx_strand_id
1 'polypeptide(L)'
;MSQEYRYIVRIMGTDAQGTLKTFYAVSQVKGVNSSLANAVLKKAGVNPDLRVGLLTESDVAKIEDVIRDPAKYGIPAWMFNRRKDSDTGKDMHLLSADLIFKIKTDIDGAKEIRSWRGYRHAYSLKVRGQRTKTTGRAGKSLGVKKKTIGQKPAAPAGGK
;
A
#
# COMPACT_ATOMS: atom_id res chain seq x y z
N MET A 1 18.15 -29.62 7.08
CA MET A 1 16.83 -29.58 6.41
C MET A 1 17.07 -29.43 4.92
N SER A 2 16.40 -30.21 4.09
CA SER A 2 16.40 -30.04 2.63
C SER A 2 15.77 -28.69 2.24
N GLN A 3 16.36 -28.00 1.27
CA GLN A 3 15.79 -26.78 0.72
C GLN A 3 14.85 -27.14 -0.43
N GLU A 4 13.55 -27.26 -0.14
CA GLU A 4 12.53 -27.41 -1.17
C GLU A 4 12.18 -26.06 -1.79
N TYR A 5 12.21 -25.99 -3.12
CA TYR A 5 11.96 -24.75 -3.84
C TYR A 5 10.44 -24.46 -3.94
N ARG A 6 10.01 -23.37 -3.29
CA ARG A 6 8.61 -22.91 -3.31
C ARG A 6 8.38 -21.89 -4.42
N TYR A 7 7.55 -22.22 -5.40
CA TYR A 7 7.22 -21.31 -6.52
C TYR A 7 6.44 -20.06 -6.08
N ILE A 8 5.64 -20.16 -5.01
CA ILE A 8 4.91 -19.06 -4.41
C ILE A 8 5.14 -19.12 -2.90
N VAL A 9 5.46 -17.98 -2.29
CA VAL A 9 5.59 -17.83 -0.83
C VAL A 9 4.75 -16.65 -0.41
N ARG A 10 3.85 -16.86 0.56
CA ARG A 10 3.06 -15.77 1.15
C ARG A 10 3.87 -15.12 2.28
N ILE A 11 3.95 -13.79 2.24
CA ILE A 11 4.61 -12.96 3.26
C ILE A 11 3.64 -11.82 3.63
N MET A 12 3.27 -11.70 4.91
CA MET A 12 2.37 -10.67 5.44
C MET A 12 1.05 -10.53 4.65
N GLY A 13 0.48 -11.67 4.24
CA GLY A 13 -0.76 -11.73 3.45
C GLY A 13 -0.62 -11.38 1.97
N THR A 14 0.60 -11.14 1.48
CA THR A 14 0.89 -10.91 0.04
C THR A 14 1.61 -12.10 -0.58
N ASP A 15 1.21 -12.50 -1.78
CA ASP A 15 1.82 -13.62 -2.51
C ASP A 15 3.03 -13.15 -3.31
N ALA A 16 4.22 -13.63 -2.92
CA ALA A 16 5.47 -13.36 -3.61
C ALA A 16 5.87 -14.53 -4.52
N GLN A 17 6.35 -14.21 -5.72
CA GLN A 17 6.89 -15.19 -6.66
C GLN A 17 8.27 -15.67 -6.20
N GLY A 18 8.46 -16.99 -6.16
CA GLY A 18 9.70 -17.64 -5.70
C GLY A 18 10.95 -17.24 -6.51
N THR A 19 10.75 -16.82 -7.76
CA THR A 19 11.80 -16.32 -8.67
C THR A 19 12.33 -14.94 -8.30
N LEU A 20 11.63 -14.16 -7.48
CA LEU A 20 12.09 -12.83 -7.05
C LEU A 20 13.23 -12.96 -6.04
N LYS A 21 14.05 -11.91 -5.92
CA LYS A 21 14.95 -11.76 -4.77
C LYS A 21 14.13 -11.41 -3.52
N THR A 22 14.57 -11.91 -2.37
CA THR A 22 13.93 -11.69 -1.05
C THR A 22 13.68 -10.22 -0.77
N PHE A 23 14.65 -9.36 -1.12
CA PHE A 23 14.52 -7.90 -1.08
C PHE A 23 13.25 -7.35 -1.75
N TYR A 24 12.98 -7.78 -2.99
CA TYR A 24 11.86 -7.27 -3.77
C TYR A 24 10.52 -7.79 -3.25
N ALA A 25 10.45 -9.07 -2.85
CA ALA A 25 9.25 -9.65 -2.26
C ALA A 25 8.85 -8.95 -0.96
N VAL A 26 9.78 -8.71 -0.04
CA VAL A 26 9.49 -7.96 1.20
C VAL A 26 9.02 -6.54 0.89
N SER A 27 9.52 -5.91 -0.18
CA SER A 27 9.04 -4.58 -0.62
C SER A 27 7.67 -4.55 -1.31
N GLN A 28 7.10 -5.72 -1.67
CA GLN A 28 5.73 -5.81 -2.19
C GLN A 28 4.68 -5.73 -1.07
N VAL A 29 5.07 -6.02 0.18
CA VAL A 29 4.20 -5.87 1.36
C VAL A 29 3.80 -4.40 1.52
N LYS A 30 2.49 -4.14 1.51
CA LYS A 30 1.96 -2.77 1.56
C LYS A 30 2.30 -2.11 2.90
N GLY A 31 3.11 -1.05 2.85
CA GLY A 31 3.60 -0.34 4.03
C GLY A 31 5.12 -0.41 4.18
N VAL A 32 5.73 -1.48 3.65
CA VAL A 32 7.18 -1.66 3.56
C VAL A 32 7.70 -0.98 2.29
N ASN A 33 8.86 -0.33 2.39
CA ASN A 33 9.58 0.24 1.25
C ASN A 33 10.97 -0.41 1.11
N SER A 34 11.66 -0.15 0.01
CA SER A 34 12.98 -0.75 -0.27
C SER A 34 14.04 -0.48 0.81
N SER A 35 14.00 0.66 1.51
CA SER A 35 14.93 0.98 2.61
C SER A 35 14.59 0.17 3.86
N LEU A 36 13.31 0.12 4.24
CA LEU A 36 12.84 -0.67 5.38
C LEU A 36 13.01 -2.18 5.13
N ALA A 37 12.76 -2.67 3.92
CA ALA A 37 13.01 -4.07 3.54
C ALA A 37 14.48 -4.46 3.76
N ASN A 38 15.43 -3.58 3.41
CA ASN A 38 16.86 -3.79 3.67
C ASN A 38 17.16 -3.83 5.18
N ALA A 39 16.58 -2.91 5.96
CA ALA A 39 16.74 -2.86 7.42
C ALA A 39 16.18 -4.12 8.10
N VAL A 40 14.96 -4.53 7.73
CA VAL A 40 14.28 -5.76 8.18
C VAL A 40 15.15 -6.98 7.89
N LEU A 41 15.61 -7.16 6.65
CA LEU A 41 16.38 -8.35 6.24
C LEU A 41 17.74 -8.42 6.95
N LYS A 42 18.42 -7.28 7.11
CA LYS A 42 19.65 -7.19 7.91
C LYS A 42 19.44 -7.53 9.39
N LYS A 43 18.29 -7.16 9.97
CA LYS A 43 17.94 -7.48 11.36
C LYS A 43 17.46 -8.93 11.54
N ALA A 44 16.80 -9.51 10.54
CA ALA A 44 16.41 -10.91 10.49
C ALA A 44 17.59 -11.87 10.18
N GLY A 45 18.73 -11.35 9.74
CA GLY A 45 19.89 -12.14 9.33
C GLY A 45 19.74 -12.86 7.99
N VAL A 46 18.74 -12.48 7.18
CA VAL A 46 18.43 -13.12 5.90
C VAL A 46 19.10 -12.37 4.76
N ASN A 47 19.82 -13.09 3.89
CA ASN A 47 20.50 -12.48 2.75
C ASN A 47 19.49 -11.93 1.71
N PRO A 48 19.50 -10.61 1.40
CA PRO A 48 18.52 -9.99 0.50
C PRO A 48 18.55 -10.50 -0.94
N ASP A 49 19.68 -11.03 -1.40
CA ASP A 49 19.89 -11.49 -2.79
C ASP A 49 19.43 -12.92 -3.04
N LEU A 50 19.12 -13.69 -1.99
CA LEU A 50 18.54 -15.03 -2.13
C LEU A 50 17.19 -14.99 -2.84
N ARG A 51 16.89 -16.06 -3.57
CA ARG A 51 15.57 -16.26 -4.20
C ARG A 51 14.54 -16.63 -3.14
N VAL A 52 13.37 -16.02 -3.22
CA VAL A 52 12.25 -16.21 -2.28
C VAL A 52 11.87 -17.68 -2.13
N GLY A 53 11.92 -18.45 -3.23
CA GLY A 53 11.58 -19.87 -3.22
C GLY A 53 12.53 -20.74 -2.41
N LEU A 54 13.72 -20.26 -2.05
CA LEU A 54 14.70 -20.96 -1.21
C LEU A 54 14.63 -20.55 0.28
N LEU A 55 13.76 -19.62 0.65
CA LEU A 55 13.58 -19.23 2.07
C LEU A 55 13.02 -20.41 2.87
N THR A 56 13.58 -20.67 4.04
CA THR A 56 12.95 -21.59 4.99
C THR A 56 11.72 -20.94 5.62
N GLU A 57 10.79 -21.75 6.13
CA GLU A 57 9.63 -21.22 6.86
C GLU A 57 10.04 -20.44 8.12
N SER A 58 11.13 -20.84 8.78
CA SER A 58 11.70 -20.10 9.91
C SER A 58 12.23 -18.71 9.52
N ASP A 59 12.74 -18.54 8.30
CA ASP A 59 13.22 -17.24 7.82
C ASP A 59 12.06 -16.33 7.43
N VAL A 60 10.98 -16.89 6.89
CA VAL A 60 9.73 -16.16 6.65
C VAL A 60 9.15 -15.67 7.98
N ALA A 61 9.04 -16.54 9.00
CA ALA A 61 8.55 -16.16 10.32
C ALA A 61 9.36 -15.01 10.95
N LYS A 62 10.70 -15.09 10.94
CA LYS A 62 11.59 -14.00 11.39
C LYS A 62 11.34 -12.70 10.65
N ILE A 63 11.16 -12.76 9.33
CA ILE A 63 10.86 -11.57 8.51
C ILE A 63 9.51 -10.96 8.94
N GLU A 64 8.48 -11.78 9.14
CA GLU A 64 7.17 -11.31 9.57
C GLU A 64 7.20 -10.68 10.98
N ASP A 65 7.89 -11.29 11.95
CA ASP A 65 8.04 -10.75 13.31
C ASP A 65 8.76 -9.38 13.31
N VAL A 66 9.84 -9.25 12.52
CA VAL A 66 10.60 -8.00 12.40
C VAL A 66 9.79 -6.91 11.67
N ILE A 67 8.92 -7.28 10.72
CA ILE A 67 8.01 -6.33 10.04
C ILE A 67 6.87 -5.90 10.97
N ARG A 68 6.35 -6.80 11.82
CA ARG A 68 5.27 -6.50 12.78
C ARG A 68 5.72 -5.55 13.88
N ASP A 69 6.85 -5.86 14.51
CA ASP A 69 7.37 -5.11 15.66
C ASP A 69 8.80 -4.56 15.42
N PRO A 70 9.00 -3.65 14.44
CA PRO A 70 10.33 -3.18 14.05
C PRO A 70 11.09 -2.47 15.21
N ALA A 71 10.36 -1.91 16.17
CA ALA A 71 10.92 -1.31 17.38
C ALA A 71 11.68 -2.32 18.26
N LYS A 72 11.19 -3.56 18.39
CA LYS A 72 11.83 -4.60 19.23
C LYS A 72 13.21 -4.99 18.72
N TYR A 73 13.40 -4.97 17.40
CA TYR A 73 14.66 -5.32 16.75
C TYR A 73 15.63 -4.11 16.59
N GLY A 74 15.32 -2.99 17.22
CA GLY A 74 16.15 -1.79 17.20
C GLY A 74 16.21 -1.14 15.81
N ILE A 75 15.10 -1.16 15.05
CA ILE A 75 14.93 -0.30 13.88
C ILE A 75 14.51 1.09 14.39
N PRO A 76 15.19 2.19 14.01
CA PRO A 76 14.85 3.52 14.51
C PRO A 76 13.45 3.97 14.13
N ALA A 77 12.74 4.61 15.07
CA ALA A 77 11.37 5.08 14.86
C ALA A 77 11.18 6.00 13.65
N TRP A 78 12.22 6.73 13.22
CA TRP A 78 12.17 7.56 12.01
C TRP A 78 11.94 6.79 10.70
N MET A 79 12.17 5.48 10.68
CA MET A 79 11.82 4.60 9.55
C MET A 79 10.33 4.20 9.54
N PHE A 80 9.58 4.44 10.61
CA PHE A 80 8.19 3.99 10.72
C PHE A 80 7.24 4.95 9.98
N ASN A 81 6.14 4.41 9.47
CA ASN A 81 5.21 5.16 8.63
C ASN A 81 4.19 6.00 9.42
N ARG A 82 3.94 5.68 10.71
CA ARG A 82 3.06 6.43 11.59
C ARG A 82 3.74 6.73 12.93
N ARG A 83 4.52 7.81 12.93
CA ARG A 83 5.14 8.37 14.14
C ARG A 83 4.18 9.28 14.89
N LYS A 84 4.29 9.30 16.23
CA LYS A 84 3.49 10.12 17.15
C LYS A 84 2.01 10.12 16.78
N ASP A 85 1.42 8.93 16.76
CA ASP A 85 -0.01 8.77 16.46
C ASP A 85 -0.87 9.61 17.43
N SER A 86 -1.96 10.18 16.90
CA SER A 86 -2.84 11.10 17.64
C SER A 86 -3.52 10.46 18.84
N ASP A 87 -3.81 9.17 18.76
CA ASP A 87 -4.71 8.49 19.68
C ASP A 87 -3.91 7.74 20.76
N THR A 88 -2.76 7.17 20.36
CA THR A 88 -1.90 6.35 21.23
C THR A 88 -0.61 7.06 21.66
N GLY A 89 -0.21 8.15 21.00
CA GLY A 89 1.05 8.86 21.24
C GLY A 89 2.32 8.10 20.82
N LYS A 90 2.20 6.82 20.43
CA LYS A 90 3.32 5.92 20.14
C LYS A 90 3.76 6.01 18.66
N ASP A 91 5.00 5.60 18.42
CA ASP A 91 5.50 5.39 17.06
C ASP A 91 5.16 3.96 16.61
N MET A 92 4.41 3.83 15.51
CA MET A 92 3.90 2.57 14.99
C MET A 92 4.23 2.39 13.49
N HIS A 93 4.36 1.13 13.08
CA HIS A 93 4.46 0.76 11.67
C HIS A 93 3.20 0.00 11.24
N LEU A 94 2.33 0.65 10.46
CA LEU A 94 1.08 0.06 9.97
C LEU A 94 1.31 -0.70 8.66
N LEU A 95 0.64 -1.84 8.53
CA LEU A 95 0.77 -2.75 7.38
C LEU A 95 -0.55 -2.88 6.63
N SER A 96 -0.49 -3.34 5.38
CA SER A 96 -1.59 -3.89 4.58
C SER A 96 -2.95 -3.22 4.80
N ALA A 97 -3.88 -3.89 5.50
CA ALA A 97 -5.24 -3.39 5.73
C ALA A 97 -5.28 -2.19 6.70
N ASP A 98 -4.50 -2.25 7.79
CA ASP A 98 -4.48 -1.22 8.84
C ASP A 98 -4.00 0.12 8.30
N LEU A 99 -3.01 0.11 7.42
CA LEU A 99 -2.52 1.31 6.75
C LEU A 99 -3.60 1.94 5.85
N ILE A 100 -4.35 1.12 5.11
CA ILE A 100 -5.45 1.59 4.25
C ILE A 100 -6.58 2.16 5.11
N PHE A 101 -6.96 1.44 6.17
CA PHE A 101 -8.01 1.86 7.09
C PHE A 101 -7.65 3.17 7.81
N LYS A 102 -6.43 3.30 8.35
CA LYS A 102 -6.01 4.52 9.05
C LYS A 102 -5.92 5.72 8.12
N ILE A 103 -5.42 5.56 6.89
CA ILE A 103 -5.43 6.63 5.88
C ILE A 103 -6.88 7.05 5.56
N LYS A 104 -7.82 6.11 5.47
CA LYS A 104 -9.23 6.41 5.26
C LYS A 104 -9.82 7.19 6.43
N THR A 105 -9.65 6.73 7.67
CA THR A 105 -10.17 7.43 8.87
C THR A 105 -9.56 8.82 9.03
N ASP A 106 -8.26 9.00 8.77
CA ASP A 106 -7.59 10.31 8.79
C ASP A 106 -8.19 11.29 7.74
N ILE A 107 -8.65 10.78 6.59
CA ILE A 107 -9.30 11.57 5.54
C ILE A 107 -10.77 11.85 5.88
N ASP A 108 -11.49 10.87 6.41
CA ASP A 108 -12.91 10.99 6.72
C ASP A 108 -13.15 11.92 7.92
N GLY A 109 -12.34 11.84 8.98
CA GLY A 109 -12.36 12.82 10.07
C GLY A 109 -12.03 14.24 9.60
N ALA A 110 -11.12 14.40 8.63
CA ALA A 110 -10.85 15.72 8.04
C ALA A 110 -12.06 16.30 7.28
N LYS A 111 -12.93 15.46 6.69
CA LYS A 111 -14.19 15.86 6.06
C LYS A 111 -15.26 16.20 7.10
N GLU A 112 -15.37 15.40 8.16
CA GLU A 112 -16.34 15.58 9.25
C GLU A 112 -16.14 16.93 9.96
N ILE A 113 -14.89 17.27 10.29
CA ILE A 113 -14.47 18.58 10.84
C ILE A 113 -14.71 19.74 9.84
N ARG A 114 -15.05 19.45 8.57
CA ARG A 114 -15.21 20.41 7.47
C ARG A 114 -13.97 21.27 7.21
N SER A 115 -12.78 20.74 7.53
CA SER A 115 -11.50 21.39 7.25
C SER A 115 -11.33 21.66 5.74
N TRP A 116 -10.54 22.67 5.35
CA TRP A 116 -10.24 22.93 3.94
C TRP A 116 -9.66 21.70 3.22
N ARG A 117 -8.78 20.94 3.89
CA ARG A 117 -8.26 19.66 3.37
C ARG A 117 -9.37 18.63 3.17
N GLY A 118 -10.30 18.51 4.12
CA GLY A 118 -11.49 17.66 4.02
C GLY A 118 -12.39 18.02 2.85
N TYR A 119 -12.70 19.31 2.69
CA TYR A 119 -13.44 19.82 1.53
C TYR A 119 -12.72 19.44 0.22
N ARG A 120 -11.42 19.72 0.10
CA ARG A 120 -10.64 19.36 -1.10
C ARG A 120 -10.63 17.84 -1.36
N HIS A 121 -10.64 17.00 -0.33
CA HIS A 121 -10.80 15.54 -0.47
C HIS A 121 -12.21 15.13 -0.90
N ALA A 122 -13.27 15.73 -0.36
CA ALA A 122 -14.65 15.43 -0.71
C ALA A 122 -14.94 15.71 -2.21
N TYR A 123 -14.45 16.84 -2.72
CA TYR A 123 -14.55 17.20 -4.15
C TYR A 123 -13.49 16.53 -5.05
N SER A 124 -12.68 15.60 -4.52
CA SER A 124 -11.58 14.92 -5.24
C SER A 124 -10.58 15.88 -5.93
N LEU A 125 -10.32 17.04 -5.31
CA LEU A 125 -9.41 18.08 -5.80
C LEU A 125 -8.01 17.94 -5.20
N LYS A 126 -6.98 18.39 -5.94
CA LYS A 126 -5.59 18.43 -5.47
C LYS A 126 -5.46 19.25 -4.17
N VAL A 127 -5.02 18.60 -3.08
CA VAL A 127 -5.08 19.15 -1.71
C VAL A 127 -3.95 20.15 -1.39
N ARG A 128 -2.73 19.96 -1.90
CA ARG A 128 -1.52 20.67 -1.45
C ARG A 128 -1.29 22.02 -2.14
N GLY A 129 -2.36 22.79 -2.37
CA GLY A 129 -2.28 24.13 -2.97
C GLY A 129 -1.79 24.18 -4.43
N GLN A 130 -1.74 23.06 -5.16
CA GLN A 130 -1.24 23.04 -6.53
C GLN A 130 -2.07 23.91 -7.48
N ARG A 131 -1.42 24.73 -8.31
CA ARG A 131 -2.07 25.56 -9.35
C ARG A 131 -2.80 24.67 -10.36
N THR A 132 -4.13 24.79 -10.38
CA THR A 132 -5.03 23.85 -11.08
C THR A 132 -5.73 24.48 -12.30
N LYS A 133 -5.30 25.68 -12.74
CA LYS A 133 -5.82 26.37 -13.94
C LYS A 133 -5.58 25.58 -15.23
N THR A 134 -4.46 24.86 -15.34
CA THR A 134 -4.07 24.06 -16.52
C THR A 134 -3.87 22.57 -16.20
N THR A 135 -3.38 22.24 -15.00
CA THR A 135 -3.01 20.85 -14.63
C THR A 135 -4.15 20.07 -13.98
N GLY A 136 -4.18 18.74 -14.17
CA GLY A 136 -5.19 17.86 -13.53
C GLY A 136 -6.55 17.81 -14.22
N ARG A 137 -6.58 18.04 -15.54
CA ARG A 137 -7.80 18.01 -16.38
C ARG A 137 -8.43 16.61 -16.54
N ALA A 138 -7.64 15.53 -16.44
CA ALA A 138 -8.04 14.16 -16.76
C ALA A 138 -8.62 13.39 -15.55
N GLY A 139 -9.53 14.01 -14.79
CA GLY A 139 -10.15 13.41 -13.60
C GLY A 139 -11.67 13.35 -13.68
N LYS A 140 -12.31 12.73 -12.68
CA LYS A 140 -13.76 12.86 -12.45
C LYS A 140 -14.08 14.30 -12.05
N SER A 141 -14.31 15.17 -13.03
CA SER A 141 -14.92 16.47 -12.82
C SER A 141 -16.35 16.28 -12.34
N LEU A 142 -16.58 16.53 -11.04
CA LEU A 142 -17.91 16.67 -10.47
C LEU A 142 -18.59 17.87 -11.17
N GLY A 143 -19.49 17.59 -12.13
CA GLY A 143 -20.32 18.62 -12.77
C GLY A 143 -20.61 18.45 -14.26
N VAL A 144 -19.85 17.67 -15.05
CA VAL A 144 -20.10 17.56 -16.51
C VAL A 144 -20.07 16.11 -17.01
N LYS A 145 -21.21 15.42 -16.89
CA LYS A 145 -21.55 14.35 -17.85
C LYS A 145 -22.03 15.01 -19.13
N LYS A 146 -21.21 15.05 -20.19
CA LYS A 146 -21.75 15.30 -21.54
C LYS A 146 -22.66 14.13 -21.89
N LYS A 147 -23.94 14.41 -22.13
CA LYS A 147 -24.88 13.41 -22.69
C LYS A 147 -24.37 13.04 -24.09
N THR A 148 -23.98 11.79 -24.29
CA THR A 148 -23.60 11.28 -25.61
C THR A 148 -24.85 11.29 -26.50
N ILE A 149 -24.88 12.22 -27.45
CA ILE A 149 -25.92 12.25 -28.48
C ILE A 149 -25.59 11.14 -29.48
N GLY A 150 -26.50 10.18 -29.63
CA GLY A 150 -26.43 9.16 -30.69
C GLY A 150 -25.79 7.82 -30.29
N GLN A 151 -26.57 6.99 -29.60
CA GLN A 151 -26.65 5.57 -29.99
C GLN A 151 -28.05 5.33 -30.51
N LYS A 152 -28.16 5.15 -31.84
CA LYS A 152 -29.41 4.75 -32.50
C LYS A 152 -29.67 3.29 -32.10
N PRO A 153 -30.83 2.93 -31.53
CA PRO A 153 -31.10 1.54 -31.18
C PRO A 153 -31.03 0.68 -32.45
N ALA A 154 -30.35 -0.47 -32.36
CA ALA A 154 -30.28 -1.42 -33.46
C ALA A 154 -31.70 -1.92 -33.78
N ALA A 155 -32.03 -2.00 -35.07
CA ALA A 155 -33.33 -2.51 -35.50
C ALA A 155 -33.48 -3.99 -35.09
N PRO A 156 -34.67 -4.45 -34.68
CA PRO A 156 -34.90 -5.85 -34.38
C PRO A 156 -34.66 -6.69 -35.64
N ALA A 157 -33.92 -7.79 -35.51
CA ALA A 157 -33.72 -8.73 -36.60
C ALA A 157 -35.07 -9.31 -37.03
N GLY A 158 -35.47 -9.04 -38.27
CA GLY A 158 -36.72 -9.57 -38.83
C GLY A 158 -36.63 -11.08 -39.00
N GLY A 159 -37.57 -11.81 -38.40
CA GLY A 159 -37.68 -13.25 -38.59
C GLY A 159 -38.27 -13.61 -39.96
N LYS A 160 -37.67 -14.61 -40.60
CA LYS A 160 -38.28 -15.57 -41.50
C LYS A 160 -37.60 -16.91 -41.27
#